data_AF-A0A959IHF5-F1
#
_entry.id   AF-A0A959IHF5-F1
#
_cell.length_a   1.000
_cell.length_b   1.000
_cell.length_c   1.000
_cell.angle_alpha   90.00
_cell.angle_beta   90.00
_cell.angle_gamma   90.00
#
_symmetry.space_group_name_H-M   'P 1'
#
loop_
_entity.id
_entity.type
_entity.pdbx_description
1 polymer ?
#
loop_
_entity_poly.entity_id
_entity_poly.type
_entity_poly.pdbx_seq_one_letter_code
_entity_poly.pdbx_strand_id
1 'polypeptide(L)'
;MKHFFLDTNIILDFLGNRVPFAKPALKIFTKGLKKEWQLWTSSNSVTTAYYILEKELDRDTAKEKISQLLNYIYIHPIQKKDLQTSLVSQFKDFEDGVQHFCALSHGKIDGIITRNKKDFKHSQLPVYAPEELFIE
;
A
#
# COMPACT_ATOMS: atom_id res chain seq x y z
N MET A 1 17.34 -5.66 -5.58
CA MET A 1 15.95 -6.09 -5.29
C MET A 1 15.09 -4.84 -5.31
N LYS A 2 13.91 -4.84 -5.94
CA LYS A 2 13.04 -3.65 -5.97
C LYS A 2 12.22 -3.55 -4.69
N HIS A 3 11.99 -2.35 -4.21
CA HIS A 3 11.21 -2.03 -3.01
C HIS A 3 9.98 -1.21 -3.40
N PHE A 4 8.80 -1.78 -3.23
CA PHE A 4 7.55 -1.10 -3.56
C PHE A 4 6.73 -0.82 -2.31
N PHE A 5 6.16 0.37 -2.26
CA PHE A 5 5.22 0.76 -1.20
C PHE A 5 3.79 0.61 -1.71
N LEU A 6 2.96 -0.13 -0.99
CA LEU A 6 1.59 -0.44 -1.36
C LEU A 6 0.62 0.54 -0.69
N ASP A 7 -0.22 1.17 -1.51
CA ASP A 7 -1.44 1.82 -1.06
C ASP A 7 -2.36 0.80 -0.33
N THR A 8 -3.07 1.27 0.69
CA THR A 8 -4.14 0.56 1.39
C THR A 8 -5.10 -0.16 0.44
N ASN A 9 -5.47 0.45 -0.69
CA ASN A 9 -6.37 -0.19 -1.66
C ASN A 9 -5.79 -1.49 -2.24
N ILE A 10 -4.48 -1.55 -2.53
CA ILE A 10 -3.85 -2.76 -3.07
C ILE A 10 -3.88 -3.90 -2.05
N ILE A 11 -3.72 -3.57 -0.76
CA ILE A 11 -3.85 -4.54 0.34
C ILE A 11 -5.28 -5.07 0.40
N LEU A 12 -6.28 -4.19 0.33
CA LEU A 12 -7.69 -4.56 0.35
C LEU A 12 -8.08 -5.38 -0.88
N ASP A 13 -7.56 -5.06 -2.05
CA ASP A 13 -7.84 -5.79 -3.28
C ASP A 13 -7.35 -7.24 -3.20
N PHE A 14 -6.18 -7.45 -2.58
CA PHE A 14 -5.64 -8.78 -2.32
C PHE A 14 -6.41 -9.52 -1.22
N LEU A 15 -6.53 -8.94 -0.03
CA LEU A 15 -7.12 -9.61 1.13
C LEU A 15 -8.63 -9.81 0.99
N GLY A 16 -9.33 -8.82 0.44
CA GLY A 16 -10.78 -8.83 0.24
C GLY A 16 -11.23 -9.47 -1.07
N ASN A 17 -10.30 -9.93 -1.93
CA ASN A 17 -10.61 -10.50 -3.25
C ASN A 17 -11.52 -9.59 -4.11
N ARG A 18 -11.24 -8.29 -4.14
CA ARG A 18 -12.08 -7.29 -4.81
C ARG A 18 -11.92 -7.37 -6.32
N VAL A 19 -12.95 -7.83 -7.02
CA VAL A 19 -12.96 -7.91 -8.50
C VAL A 19 -13.21 -6.50 -9.09
N PRO A 20 -12.47 -6.08 -10.14
CA PRO A 20 -11.48 -6.83 -10.94
C PRO A 20 -10.02 -6.74 -10.44
N PHE A 21 -9.75 -6.01 -9.35
CA PHE A 21 -8.40 -5.64 -8.89
C PHE A 21 -7.64 -6.77 -8.18
N ALA A 22 -8.33 -7.82 -7.74
CA ALA A 22 -7.74 -8.94 -7.01
C ALA A 22 -6.62 -9.65 -7.80
N LYS A 23 -6.79 -9.82 -9.12
CA LYS A 23 -5.82 -10.54 -9.95
C LYS A 23 -4.50 -9.77 -10.12
N PRO A 24 -4.49 -8.48 -10.47
CA PRO A 24 -3.27 -7.66 -10.40
C PRO A 24 -2.63 -7.64 -9.01
N ALA A 25 -3.42 -7.49 -7.94
CA ALA A 25 -2.91 -7.48 -6.57
C ALA A 25 -2.22 -8.81 -6.20
N LEU A 26 -2.83 -9.95 -6.52
CA LEU A 26 -2.22 -11.28 -6.34
C LEU A 26 -0.86 -11.41 -7.04
N LYS A 27 -0.71 -10.87 -8.26
CA LYS A 27 0.58 -10.87 -8.95
C LYS A 27 1.65 -10.08 -8.20
N ILE A 28 1.30 -8.92 -7.64
CA ILE A 28 2.21 -8.10 -6.82
C ILE A 28 2.67 -8.89 -5.58
N PHE A 29 1.74 -9.46 -4.83
CA PHE A 29 2.08 -10.28 -3.66
C PHE A 29 2.90 -11.53 -4.02
N THR A 30 2.64 -12.14 -5.18
CA THR A 30 3.44 -13.26 -5.69
C THR A 30 4.90 -12.85 -5.94
N LYS A 31 5.17 -11.64 -6.45
CA LYS A 31 6.54 -11.11 -6.58
C LYS A 31 7.23 -10.96 -5.22
N GLY A 32 6.48 -10.55 -4.20
CA GLY A 32 6.93 -10.52 -2.81
C GLY A 32 7.31 -11.91 -2.28
N LEU A 33 6.41 -12.88 -2.44
CA LEU A 33 6.61 -14.27 -1.99
C LEU A 33 7.83 -14.94 -2.67
N LYS A 34 8.05 -14.64 -3.95
CA LYS A 34 9.22 -15.11 -4.72
C LYS A 34 10.52 -14.37 -4.38
N LYS A 35 10.48 -13.39 -3.45
CA LYS A 35 11.61 -12.53 -3.08
C LYS A 35 12.18 -11.73 -4.24
N GLU A 36 11.37 -11.49 -5.28
CA GLU A 36 11.76 -10.64 -6.41
C GLU A 36 11.64 -9.17 -6.01
N TRP A 37 10.58 -8.84 -5.25
CA TRP A 37 10.30 -7.51 -4.70
C TRP A 37 10.18 -7.56 -3.18
N GLN A 38 10.53 -6.46 -2.52
CA GLN A 38 10.20 -6.24 -1.13
C GLN A 38 9.00 -5.30 -1.04
N LEU A 39 7.92 -5.78 -0.44
CA LEU A 39 6.67 -5.04 -0.33
C LEU A 39 6.61 -4.33 1.02
N TRP A 40 6.29 -3.04 0.98
CA TRP A 40 6.18 -2.17 2.14
C TRP A 40 4.78 -1.56 2.20
N THR A 41 4.32 -1.20 3.39
CA THR A 41 3.14 -0.34 3.56
C THR A 41 3.25 0.46 4.86
N SER A 42 2.33 1.39 5.09
CA SER A 42 2.31 2.20 6.31
C SER A 42 1.64 1.46 7.47
N SER A 43 2.00 1.81 8.70
CA SER A 43 1.30 1.32 9.89
C SER A 43 -0.19 1.67 9.89
N ASN A 44 -0.58 2.83 9.34
CA ASN A 44 -1.98 3.25 9.22
C ASN A 44 -2.73 2.43 8.17
N SER A 45 -2.09 2.08 7.05
CA SER A 45 -2.70 1.25 6.02
C SER A 45 -3.11 -0.12 6.57
N VAL A 46 -2.36 -0.69 7.51
CA VAL A 46 -2.72 -1.94 8.20
C VAL A 46 -4.00 -1.76 9.02
N THR A 47 -4.06 -0.71 9.85
CA THR A 47 -5.24 -0.47 10.71
C THR A 47 -6.48 -0.10 9.89
N THR A 48 -6.31 0.68 8.83
CA THR A 48 -7.39 1.01 7.89
C THR A 48 -7.88 -0.23 7.14
N ALA A 49 -6.96 -1.08 6.68
CA ALA A 49 -7.32 -2.34 6.04
C ALA A 49 -8.12 -3.26 6.98
N TYR A 50 -7.69 -3.40 8.24
CA TYR A 50 -8.45 -4.17 9.24
C TYR A 50 -9.87 -3.63 9.42
N TYR A 51 -10.01 -2.31 9.61
CA TYR A 51 -11.31 -1.68 9.84
C TYR A 51 -12.29 -1.90 8.67
N ILE A 52 -11.78 -1.83 7.45
CA ILE A 52 -12.60 -2.04 6.25
C ILE A 52 -12.94 -3.54 6.09
N LEU A 53 -11.97 -4.44 6.27
CA LEU A 53 -12.20 -5.88 6.16
C LEU A 53 -13.17 -6.41 7.22
N GLU A 54 -13.12 -5.90 8.46
CA GLU A 54 -14.06 -6.29 9.52
C GLU A 54 -15.52 -5.97 9.13
N LYS A 55 -15.73 -4.87 8.39
CA LYS A 55 -17.07 -4.48 7.90
C LYS A 55 -17.53 -5.27 6.68
N GLU A 56 -16.60 -5.66 5.81
CA GLU A 56 -16.92 -6.35 4.55
C GLU A 56 -17.06 -7.87 4.72
N LEU A 57 -16.36 -8.43 5.71
CA LEU A 57 -16.33 -9.86 5.99
C LEU A 57 -16.95 -10.09 7.37
N ASP A 58 -16.10 -10.36 8.35
CA ASP A 58 -16.41 -10.45 9.77
C ASP A 58 -15.10 -10.25 10.56
N ARG A 59 -15.21 -10.12 11.87
CA ARG A 59 -14.07 -9.86 12.76
C ARG A 59 -13.00 -10.95 12.70
N ASP A 60 -13.39 -12.22 12.71
CA ASP A 60 -12.43 -13.32 12.84
C ASP A 60 -11.68 -13.51 11.52
N THR A 61 -12.40 -13.46 10.40
CA THR A 61 -11.80 -13.48 9.06
C THR A 61 -10.88 -12.27 8.83
N ALA A 62 -11.26 -11.07 9.28
CA ALA A 62 -10.42 -9.88 9.14
C ALA A 62 -9.12 -9.99 9.96
N LYS A 63 -9.20 -10.48 11.20
CA LYS A 63 -8.01 -10.75 12.03
C LYS A 63 -7.08 -11.75 11.38
N GLU A 64 -7.61 -12.86 10.87
CA GLU A 64 -6.82 -13.89 10.20
C GLU A 64 -6.08 -13.30 8.99
N LYS A 65 -6.79 -12.58 8.11
CA LYS A 65 -6.22 -11.97 6.91
C LYS A 65 -5.12 -10.93 7.23
N ILE A 66 -5.32 -10.09 8.24
CA ILE A 66 -4.30 -9.12 8.67
C ILE A 66 -3.10 -9.82 9.30
N SER A 67 -3.32 -10.85 10.11
CA SER A 67 -2.22 -11.66 10.67
C SER A 67 -1.37 -12.29 9.56
N GLN A 68 -2.02 -12.85 8.53
CA GLN A 68 -1.32 -13.40 7.37
C GLN A 68 -0.54 -12.30 6.63
N LEU A 69 -1.15 -11.14 6.37
CA LEU A 69 -0.47 -10.02 5.70
C LEU A 69 0.84 -9.64 6.39
N LEU A 70 0.80 -9.51 7.73
CA LEU A 70 1.96 -9.10 8.54
C LEU A 70 3.14 -10.07 8.48
N ASN A 71 2.92 -11.33 8.08
CA ASN A 71 4.00 -12.30 7.87
C ASN A 71 4.75 -12.10 6.55
N TYR A 72 4.17 -11.36 5.59
CA TYR A 72 4.69 -11.26 4.21
C TYR A 72 5.05 -9.84 3.77
N ILE A 73 4.56 -8.82 4.46
CA ILE A 73 4.82 -7.41 4.14
C ILE A 73 5.69 -6.76 5.23
N TYR A 74 6.49 -5.78 4.81
CA TYR A 74 7.22 -4.94 5.74
C TYR A 74 6.40 -3.68 6.08
N ILE A 75 6.45 -3.27 7.35
CA ILE A 75 5.74 -2.07 7.80
C ILE A 75 6.74 -0.95 8.03
N HIS A 76 6.52 0.18 7.37
CA HIS A 76 7.20 1.42 7.70
C HIS A 76 6.29 2.28 8.59
N PRO A 77 6.72 2.61 9.82
CA PRO A 77 5.87 3.35 10.76
C PRO A 77 5.71 4.80 10.31
N ILE A 78 4.48 5.32 10.40
CA ILE A 78 4.23 6.75 10.21
C ILE A 78 4.84 7.53 11.37
N GLN A 79 5.56 8.59 11.04
CA GLN A 79 6.16 9.51 11.99
C GLN A 79 5.42 10.85 12.00
N LYS A 80 5.59 11.61 13.09
CA LYS A 80 5.05 12.96 13.23
C LYS A 80 5.42 13.85 12.02
N LYS A 81 6.64 13.70 11.51
CA LYS A 81 7.12 14.48 10.35
C LYS A 81 6.32 14.17 9.09
N ASP A 82 5.92 12.91 8.86
CA ASP A 82 5.12 12.54 7.68
C ASP A 82 3.75 13.22 7.73
N LEU A 83 3.12 13.24 8.92
CA LEU A 83 1.86 13.94 9.18
C LEU A 83 1.98 15.45 8.95
N GLN A 84 3.00 16.08 9.55
CA GLN A 84 3.22 17.53 9.44
C GLN A 84 3.53 17.95 8.01
N THR A 85 4.32 17.15 7.29
CA THR A 85 4.67 17.45 5.89
C THR A 85 3.45 17.27 4.99
N SER A 86 2.63 16.24 5.22
CA SER A 86 1.37 16.05 4.49
C SER A 86 0.42 17.25 4.63
N LEU A 87 0.25 17.78 5.84
CA LEU A 87 -0.65 18.91 6.13
C LEU A 87 -0.36 20.19 5.33
N VAL A 88 0.91 20.43 4.99
CA VAL A 88 1.33 21.63 4.24
C VAL A 88 1.71 21.33 2.78
N SER A 89 1.43 20.11 2.32
CA SER A 89 1.75 19.67 0.97
C SER A 89 0.65 20.03 -0.03
N GLN A 90 0.89 19.71 -1.31
CA GLN A 90 -0.09 19.88 -2.39
C GLN A 90 -1.00 18.65 -2.58
N PHE A 91 -0.85 17.60 -1.77
CA PHE A 91 -1.76 16.46 -1.81
C PHE A 91 -3.16 16.92 -1.37
N LYS A 92 -4.17 16.58 -2.19
CA LYS A 92 -5.56 16.95 -1.90
C LYS A 92 -6.13 16.08 -0.78
N ASP A 93 -5.82 14.79 -0.82
CA ASP A 93 -6.18 13.84 0.21
C ASP A 93 -5.06 13.72 1.24
N PHE A 94 -5.43 13.78 2.53
CA PHE A 94 -4.46 13.77 3.61
C PHE A 94 -3.83 12.38 3.78
N GLU A 95 -4.58 11.30 3.61
CA GLU A 95 -4.07 9.93 3.70
C GLU A 95 -3.03 9.69 2.61
N ASP A 96 -3.33 10.05 1.36
CA ASP A 96 -2.40 9.88 0.24
C ASP A 96 -1.10 10.65 0.46
N GLY A 97 -1.19 11.89 0.97
CA GLY A 97 -0.02 12.68 1.36
C GLY A 97 0.79 12.01 2.47
N VAL A 98 0.14 11.50 3.52
CA VAL A 98 0.82 10.80 4.62
C VAL A 98 1.48 9.52 4.14
N GLN A 99 0.80 8.71 3.33
CA GLN A 99 1.37 7.51 2.73
C GLN A 99 2.58 7.85 1.85
N HIS A 100 2.48 8.90 1.04
CA HIS A 100 3.59 9.37 0.21
C HIS A 100 4.82 9.75 1.04
N PHE A 101 4.65 10.60 2.06
CA PHE A 101 5.79 11.03 2.88
C PHE A 101 6.34 9.90 3.75
N CYS A 102 5.50 8.98 4.22
CA CYS A 102 5.93 7.73 4.86
C CYS A 102 6.80 6.90 3.91
N ALA A 103 6.34 6.63 2.68
CA ALA A 103 7.11 5.90 1.68
C ALA A 103 8.45 6.62 1.34
N LEU A 104 8.41 7.94 1.21
CA LEU A 104 9.58 8.76 0.91
C LEU A 104 10.61 8.73 2.05
N SER A 105 10.16 8.79 3.31
CA SER A 105 11.04 8.81 4.49
C SER A 105 11.78 7.50 4.72
N HIS A 106 11.32 6.39 4.14
CA HIS A 106 12.03 5.11 4.15
C HIS A 106 13.36 5.16 3.37
N GLY A 107 13.48 6.03 2.35
CA GLY A 107 14.74 6.28 1.63
C GLY A 107 15.22 5.18 0.66
N LYS A 108 14.55 4.02 0.62
CA LYS A 108 14.85 2.93 -0.34
C LYS A 108 13.68 2.51 -1.22
N ILE A 109 12.52 3.19 -1.14
CA ILE A 109 11.34 2.85 -1.94
C ILE A 109 11.58 3.27 -3.40
N ASP A 110 11.44 2.33 -4.32
CA ASP A 110 11.57 2.55 -5.77
C ASP A 110 10.28 3.07 -6.41
N GLY A 111 9.14 2.88 -5.75
CA GLY A 111 7.86 3.45 -6.18
C GLY A 111 6.67 3.06 -5.30
N ILE A 112 5.58 3.80 -5.49
CA ILE A 112 4.28 3.56 -4.87
C ILE A 112 3.40 2.81 -5.87
N ILE A 113 2.73 1.75 -5.41
CA ILE A 113 1.74 1.02 -6.20
C ILE A 113 0.34 1.38 -5.69
N THR A 114 -0.49 1.93 -6.57
CA THR A 114 -1.86 2.35 -6.28
C THR A 114 -2.74 2.24 -7.53
N ARG A 115 -4.03 1.98 -7.36
CA ARG A 115 -5.02 2.10 -8.43
C ARG A 115 -5.47 3.55 -8.69
N ASN A 116 -5.08 4.49 -7.83
CA ASN A 116 -5.53 5.88 -7.82
C ASN A 116 -4.41 6.86 -8.20
N LYS A 117 -3.66 6.59 -9.29
CA LYS A 117 -2.48 7.38 -9.68
C LYS A 117 -2.69 8.91 -9.69
N LYS A 118 -3.88 9.36 -10.09
CA LYS A 118 -4.24 10.79 -10.17
C LYS A 118 -4.14 11.50 -8.81
N ASP A 119 -4.36 10.79 -7.72
CA ASP A 119 -4.35 11.35 -6.36
C ASP A 119 -2.89 11.52 -5.85
N PHE A 120 -1.95 10.82 -6.49
CA PHE A 120 -0.51 10.92 -6.28
C PHE A 120 0.21 11.82 -7.29
N LYS A 121 -0.48 12.73 -7.97
CA LYS A 121 0.12 13.65 -8.96
C LYS A 121 1.29 14.50 -8.45
N HIS A 122 1.39 14.72 -7.13
CA HIS A 122 2.45 15.47 -6.47
C HIS A 122 3.50 14.56 -5.81
N SER A 123 3.47 13.25 -6.10
CA SER A 123 4.43 12.30 -5.57
C SER A 123 5.83 12.57 -6.09
N GLN A 124 6.78 12.60 -5.17
CA GLN A 124 8.23 12.61 -5.44
C GLN A 124 8.77 11.21 -5.78
N LEU A 125 7.97 10.16 -5.58
CA LEU A 125 8.30 8.78 -5.93
C LEU A 125 7.56 8.38 -7.21
N PRO A 126 8.14 7.51 -8.06
CA PRO A 126 7.40 6.91 -9.16
C PRO A 126 6.12 6.24 -8.67
N VAL A 127 5.03 6.41 -9.43
CA VAL A 127 3.71 5.87 -9.09
C VAL A 127 3.25 4.94 -10.20
N TYR A 128 2.92 3.70 -9.82
CA TYR A 128 2.52 2.65 -10.75
C TYR A 128 1.11 2.18 -10.46
N ALA A 129 0.31 2.03 -11.51
CA ALA A 129 -0.89 1.23 -11.46
C ALA A 129 -0.49 -0.26 -11.51
N PRO A 130 -1.22 -1.18 -10.87
CA PRO A 130 -0.91 -2.60 -10.91
C PRO A 130 -0.71 -3.16 -12.32
N GLU A 131 -1.45 -2.65 -13.31
CA GLU A 131 -1.42 -3.08 -14.70
C GLU A 131 -0.11 -2.69 -15.41
N GLU A 132 0.53 -1.58 -15.01
CA GLU A 132 1.76 -1.06 -15.61
C GLU A 132 3.00 -1.89 -15.21
N LEU A 133 2.91 -2.67 -14.14
CA LEU A 133 4.04 -3.40 -13.56
C LEU A 133 4.38 -4.71 -14.30
N PHE A 134 3.48 -5.18 -15.17
CA PHE A 134 3.57 -6.49 -15.82
C PHE A 134 3.48 -6.42 -17.34
N ILE A 135 3.70 -5.24 -17.92
CA ILE A 135 3.79 -5.07 -19.37
C ILE A 135 5.18 -5.56 -19.79
N GLU A 136 5.21 -6.59 -20.62
CA GLU A 136 6.42 -7.10 -21.31
C GLU A 136 6.74 -6.23 -22.53
#